data_AF-A0A200H6D9-F1
#
_entry.id   AF-A0A200H6D9-F1
#
_cell.length_a   1.000
_cell.length_b   1.000
_cell.length_c   1.000
_cell.angle_alpha   90.00
_cell.angle_beta   90.00
_cell.angle_gamma   90.00
#
_symmetry.space_group_name_H-M   'P 1'
#
loop_
_entity.id
_entity.type
_entity.pdbx_description
1 polymer ?
#
loop_
_entity_poly.entity_id
_entity_poly.type
_entity_poly.pdbx_seq_one_letter_code
_entity_poly.pdbx_strand_id
1 'polypeptide(L)'
;MTSVLALLGGMLFLATSAASGSALATLPSETEGQNTITVRVVDSRDEADNDPVADVDVEVAKDDGSFEETATTDTDGQAVVEIPANGTYTVEVDEDTLPSGAELEDGRSALEVQILTSGNRAVQFNIGDEAASGPGLGQQLVNGLTSGVKFGAIIGLAALGLSLIFGTTGLTNFAHGELITLGAVFTLFLNRGLGLPVVVAGFGAVLLAGLFGWGQDRALWRPLRNRGTGLIAMMIVSIGFAILLRYLFQYVIGGRTQPLTQYVTQSRISLGPVSMTPKEIFIVVVSFTVIALACLLLMKTRLGKATRAVSDNPALAASSGMRVDGVVTTVWILGTGLTGLAGVMLALDQQVMFRMGFNLLLLVFAAVCLGGLGTIWGALLGSLIIGILVEVSPVLGMPAELKPVGALIALILILLLRPQGILGRTERIG
;
A
#
# COMPACT_ATOMS: atom_id res chain seq x y z
N MET A 1 -31.48 -1.61 12.98
CA MET A 1 -31.17 -0.47 12.07
C MET A 1 -30.54 0.70 12.81
N THR A 2 -30.97 1.02 14.04
CA THR A 2 -30.44 2.15 14.83
C THR A 2 -28.94 2.06 15.16
N SER A 3 -28.39 0.86 15.37
CA SER A 3 -26.96 0.69 15.73
C SER A 3 -25.97 0.80 14.55
N VAL A 4 -26.42 0.49 13.31
CA VAL A 4 -25.58 0.61 12.10
C VAL A 4 -25.44 2.08 11.69
N LEU A 5 -26.52 2.86 11.81
CA LEU A 5 -26.48 4.31 11.62
C LEU A 5 -25.65 5.03 12.70
N ALA A 6 -25.61 4.52 13.93
CA ALA A 6 -24.80 5.13 14.99
C ALA A 6 -23.29 4.95 14.77
N LEU A 7 -22.85 3.82 14.21
CA LEU A 7 -21.45 3.56 13.85
C LEU A 7 -21.00 4.36 12.62
N LEU A 8 -21.84 4.44 11.59
CA LEU A 8 -21.63 5.32 10.44
C LEU A 8 -21.68 6.81 10.85
N GLY A 9 -22.61 7.16 11.75
CA GLY A 9 -22.76 8.51 12.31
C GLY A 9 -21.59 8.93 13.19
N GLY A 10 -20.96 8.01 13.92
CA GLY A 10 -19.73 8.28 14.69
C GLY A 10 -18.52 8.61 13.81
N MET A 11 -18.36 7.91 12.68
CA MET A 11 -17.36 8.28 11.66
C MET A 11 -17.69 9.61 11.00
N LEU A 12 -18.98 9.91 10.77
CA LEU A 12 -19.42 11.19 10.21
C LEU A 12 -19.23 12.38 11.18
N PHE A 13 -19.42 12.18 12.49
CA PHE A 13 -19.29 13.22 13.52
C PHE A 13 -17.83 13.59 13.83
N LEU A 14 -16.92 12.61 13.78
CA LEU A 14 -15.48 12.87 13.88
C LEU A 14 -14.95 13.60 12.64
N ALA A 15 -15.52 13.38 11.45
CA ALA A 15 -15.13 14.08 10.22
C ALA A 15 -15.72 15.49 10.08
N THR A 16 -16.90 15.76 10.65
CA THR A 16 -17.59 17.05 10.49
C THR A 16 -17.19 18.12 11.52
N SER A 17 -16.63 17.74 12.66
CA SER A 17 -16.23 18.70 13.71
C SER A 17 -14.91 19.44 13.46
N ALA A 18 -14.20 19.12 12.36
CA ALA A 18 -12.99 19.83 11.94
C ALA A 18 -13.22 20.79 10.75
N ALA A 19 -14.43 20.85 10.21
CA ALA A 19 -14.78 21.78 9.13
C ALA A 19 -15.32 23.11 9.70
N SER A 20 -14.49 23.84 10.43
CA SER A 20 -14.81 25.23 10.79
C SER A 20 -13.56 26.12 10.72
N GLY A 21 -13.52 27.00 9.71
CA GLY A 21 -12.75 28.24 9.77
C GLY A 21 -11.45 28.24 8.97
N SER A 22 -11.53 28.32 7.65
CA SER A 22 -10.53 29.09 6.89
C SER A 22 -11.27 29.88 5.82
N ALA A 23 -11.14 31.20 5.94
CA ALA A 23 -11.86 32.19 5.17
C ALA A 23 -11.70 32.00 3.65
N LEU A 24 -12.81 32.25 2.95
CA LEU A 24 -12.90 32.36 1.50
C LEU A 24 -11.95 33.47 1.03
N ALA A 25 -10.72 33.11 0.66
CA ALA A 25 -9.92 33.96 -0.22
C ALA A 25 -10.48 33.76 -1.62
N THR A 26 -11.07 34.82 -2.17
CA THR A 26 -11.44 34.94 -3.58
C THR A 26 -10.29 34.47 -4.45
N LEU A 27 -10.47 33.33 -5.12
CA LEU A 27 -9.56 32.84 -6.14
C LEU A 27 -9.46 33.90 -7.25
N PRO A 28 -8.26 34.26 -7.72
CA PRO A 28 -8.16 34.97 -8.98
C PRO A 28 -8.74 34.08 -10.09
N SER A 29 -9.46 34.72 -10.99
CA SER A 29 -10.03 34.18 -12.22
C SER A 29 -9.07 33.25 -12.97
N GLU A 30 -9.62 32.17 -13.54
CA GLU A 30 -8.96 31.26 -14.49
C GLU A 30 -8.03 32.04 -15.42
N THR A 31 -6.73 31.91 -15.14
CA THR A 31 -5.66 32.24 -16.08
C THR A 31 -5.23 30.89 -16.62
N GLU A 32 -5.18 30.72 -17.94
CA GLU A 32 -4.65 29.53 -18.62
C GLU A 32 -3.35 29.10 -17.93
N GLY A 33 -3.42 28.03 -17.13
CA GLY A 33 -2.28 27.58 -16.35
C GLY A 33 -1.26 26.95 -17.28
N GLN A 34 -0.20 27.69 -17.60
CA GLN A 34 0.99 27.19 -18.30
C GLN A 34 1.47 25.92 -17.58
N ASN A 35 1.36 24.78 -18.25
CA ASN A 35 2.02 23.56 -17.79
C ASN A 35 3.51 23.73 -18.02
N THR A 36 4.35 23.33 -17.07
CA THR A 36 5.80 23.42 -17.22
C THR A 36 6.44 22.06 -16.95
N ILE A 37 7.44 21.69 -17.74
CA ILE A 37 8.42 20.67 -17.38
C ILE A 37 9.66 21.42 -16.89
N THR A 38 10.05 21.15 -15.64
CA THR A 38 11.35 21.58 -15.12
C THR A 38 12.31 20.42 -15.25
N VAL A 39 13.31 20.54 -16.09
CA VAL A 39 14.41 19.57 -16.19
C VAL A 39 15.52 20.06 -15.30
N ARG A 40 16.03 19.20 -14.42
CA ARG A 40 17.17 19.50 -13.56
C ARG A 40 18.31 18.57 -13.92
N VAL A 41 19.48 19.14 -14.18
CA VAL A 41 20.69 18.39 -14.45
C VAL A 41 21.66 18.61 -13.28
N VAL A 42 22.09 17.53 -12.65
CA VAL A 42 23.01 17.58 -11.51
C VAL A 42 24.20 16.67 -11.73
N ASP A 43 25.33 17.08 -11.20
CA ASP A 43 26.57 16.33 -11.13
C ASP A 43 26.54 15.47 -9.86
N SER A 44 26.48 14.16 -10.04
CA SER A 44 26.46 13.18 -8.94
C SER A 44 27.84 12.60 -8.61
N ARG A 45 28.93 13.15 -9.18
CA ARG A 45 30.30 12.66 -8.94
C ARG A 45 30.74 12.80 -7.49
N ASP A 46 30.23 13.81 -6.78
CA ASP A 46 30.35 13.94 -5.33
C ASP A 46 28.99 13.60 -4.70
N GLU A 47 28.83 12.36 -4.18
CA GLU A 47 27.58 11.79 -3.62
C GLU A 47 26.91 12.67 -2.53
N ALA A 48 27.62 13.68 -2.00
CA ALA A 48 27.19 14.52 -0.89
C ALA A 48 26.44 15.81 -1.29
N ASP A 49 26.64 16.39 -2.47
CA ASP A 49 26.12 17.74 -2.78
C ASP A 49 25.24 17.86 -4.04
N ASN A 50 25.27 16.92 -5.00
CA ASN A 50 24.51 17.00 -6.28
C ASN A 50 24.59 18.39 -6.91
N ASP A 51 25.81 18.79 -7.30
CA ASP A 51 26.08 20.14 -7.78
C ASP A 51 25.30 20.42 -9.08
N PRO A 52 24.65 21.59 -9.22
CA PRO A 52 23.91 21.91 -10.44
C PRO A 52 24.83 22.08 -11.66
N VAL A 53 24.41 21.55 -12.82
CA VAL A 53 25.16 21.65 -14.08
C VAL A 53 24.45 22.61 -15.03
N ALA A 54 25.09 23.74 -15.31
CA ALA A 54 24.63 24.75 -16.24
C ALA A 54 25.04 24.43 -17.69
N ASP A 55 24.41 25.13 -18.64
CA ASP A 55 24.77 25.11 -20.07
C ASP A 55 24.57 23.75 -20.77
N VAL A 56 23.63 22.92 -20.27
CA VAL A 56 23.23 21.65 -20.90
C VAL A 56 21.93 21.85 -21.67
N ASP A 57 21.91 21.45 -22.94
CA ASP A 57 20.71 21.55 -23.78
C ASP A 57 19.79 20.35 -23.56
N VAL A 58 18.51 20.64 -23.39
CA VAL A 58 17.46 19.64 -23.19
C VAL A 58 16.34 19.88 -24.17
N GLU A 59 16.00 18.87 -24.95
CA GLU A 59 14.88 18.85 -25.86
C GLU A 59 13.64 18.24 -25.21
N VAL A 60 12.49 18.88 -25.36
CA VAL A 60 11.20 18.37 -24.92
C VAL A 60 10.30 18.25 -26.14
N ALA A 61 10.11 17.03 -26.60
CA ALA A 61 9.24 16.70 -27.73
C ALA A 61 7.96 16.02 -27.24
N LYS A 62 6.85 16.23 -27.93
CA LYS A 62 5.60 15.49 -27.68
C LYS A 62 5.52 14.30 -28.63
N ASP A 63 5.07 13.16 -28.15
CA ASP A 63 5.06 11.90 -28.93
C ASP A 63 4.23 11.95 -30.22
N ASP A 64 3.28 12.89 -30.32
CA ASP A 64 2.47 13.11 -31.52
C ASP A 64 3.12 14.08 -32.54
N GLY A 65 4.33 14.55 -32.26
CA GLY A 65 5.11 15.48 -33.08
C GLY A 65 4.54 16.90 -33.13
N SER A 66 3.56 17.24 -32.27
CA SER A 66 2.90 18.56 -32.30
C SER A 66 3.63 19.65 -31.50
N PHE A 67 4.68 19.29 -30.76
CA PHE A 67 5.46 20.22 -29.95
C PHE A 67 6.90 19.70 -29.79
N GLU A 68 7.87 20.59 -29.93
CA GLU A 68 9.29 20.35 -29.78
C GLU A 68 9.91 21.69 -29.35
N GLU A 69 10.54 21.72 -28.18
CA GLU A 69 11.21 22.91 -27.66
C GLU A 69 12.52 22.49 -26.96
N THR A 70 13.59 23.20 -27.27
CA THR A 70 14.90 23.02 -26.64
C THR A 70 15.12 24.13 -25.62
N ALA A 71 15.53 23.77 -24.41
CA ALA A 71 15.89 24.69 -23.35
C ALA A 71 17.24 24.32 -22.74
N THR A 72 18.05 25.34 -22.44
CA THR A 72 19.36 25.19 -21.82
C THR A 72 19.25 25.34 -20.30
N THR A 73 19.99 24.55 -19.53
CA THR A 73 20.01 24.65 -18.06
C THR A 73 20.68 25.94 -17.56
N ASP A 74 20.08 26.56 -16.56
CA ASP A 74 20.60 27.76 -15.90
C ASP A 74 21.70 27.45 -14.86
N THR A 75 22.17 28.49 -14.16
CA THR A 75 23.21 28.36 -13.11
C THR A 75 22.77 27.51 -11.91
N ASP A 76 21.48 27.24 -11.76
CA ASP A 76 20.91 26.33 -10.74
C ASP A 76 20.66 24.92 -11.31
N GLY A 77 21.15 24.66 -12.53
CA GLY A 77 21.07 23.40 -13.25
C GLY A 77 19.65 23.09 -13.72
N GLN A 78 18.81 24.10 -13.93
CA GLN A 78 17.40 23.94 -14.27
C GLN A 78 17.08 24.51 -15.66
N ALA A 79 16.37 23.74 -16.47
CA ALA A 79 15.75 24.19 -17.70
C ALA A 79 14.22 24.11 -17.52
N VAL A 80 13.50 25.19 -17.79
CA VAL A 80 12.03 25.23 -17.67
C VAL A 80 11.43 25.35 -19.07
N VAL A 81 10.65 24.36 -19.47
CA VAL A 81 9.94 24.34 -20.76
C VAL A 81 8.45 24.51 -20.51
N GLU A 82 7.84 25.49 -21.17
CA GLU A 82 6.41 25.73 -21.13
C GLU A 82 5.68 24.88 -22.16
N ILE A 83 4.60 24.23 -21.74
CA ILE A 83 3.97 23.17 -22.52
C ILE A 83 2.51 23.52 -22.82
N PRO A 84 2.07 23.40 -24.09
CA PRO A 84 0.77 23.90 -24.53
C PRO A 84 -0.42 23.01 -24.15
N ALA A 85 -0.21 21.72 -23.86
CA ALA A 85 -1.30 20.77 -23.61
C ALA A 85 -0.90 19.63 -22.66
N ASN A 86 -1.91 18.90 -22.16
CA ASN A 86 -1.69 17.63 -21.47
C ASN A 86 -1.38 16.54 -22.51
N GLY A 87 -0.42 15.65 -22.21
CA GLY A 87 0.04 14.64 -23.15
C GLY A 87 1.27 13.89 -22.63
N THR A 88 1.78 12.97 -23.44
CA THR A 88 3.09 12.33 -23.20
C THR A 88 4.16 13.15 -23.92
N TYR A 89 5.21 13.49 -23.18
CA TYR A 89 6.36 14.23 -23.67
C TYR A 89 7.61 13.38 -23.46
N THR A 90 8.47 13.33 -24.45
CA THR A 90 9.83 12.78 -24.35
C THR A 90 10.77 13.94 -24.05
N VAL A 91 11.50 13.83 -22.94
CA VAL A 91 12.54 14.77 -22.54
C VAL A 91 13.88 14.13 -22.85
N GLU A 92 14.66 14.72 -23.75
CA GLU A 92 15.96 14.24 -24.20
C GLU A 92 17.06 15.23 -23.85
N VAL A 93 18.16 14.77 -23.27
CA VAL A 93 19.35 15.60 -22.98
C VAL A 93 20.37 15.41 -24.09
N ASP A 94 20.89 16.52 -24.63
CA ASP A 94 21.94 16.49 -25.64
C ASP A 94 23.29 16.12 -25.01
N GLU A 95 23.78 14.91 -25.31
CA GLU A 95 25.03 14.37 -24.81
C GLU A 95 26.26 15.17 -25.26
N ASP A 96 26.18 15.90 -26.38
CA ASP A 96 27.29 16.72 -26.89
C ASP A 96 27.49 18.02 -26.09
N THR A 97 26.47 18.43 -25.33
CA THR A 97 26.51 19.63 -24.47
C THR A 97 26.96 19.34 -23.04
N LEU A 98 27.22 18.08 -22.71
CA LEU A 98 27.69 17.68 -21.39
C LEU A 98 29.13 18.17 -21.14
N PRO A 99 29.47 18.55 -19.88
CA PRO A 99 30.83 18.93 -19.54
C PRO A 99 31.83 17.81 -19.87
N SER A 100 33.04 18.18 -20.33
CA SER A 100 34.02 17.22 -20.82
C SER A 100 34.34 16.11 -19.81
N GLY A 101 34.08 14.85 -20.19
CA GLY A 101 34.30 13.67 -19.36
C GLY A 101 33.11 13.25 -18.49
N ALA A 102 31.95 13.90 -18.64
CA ALA A 102 30.75 13.61 -17.90
C ALA A 102 29.73 12.85 -18.78
N GLU A 103 29.28 11.68 -18.35
CA GLU A 103 28.29 10.83 -19.01
C GLU A 103 27.03 10.67 -18.15
N LEU A 104 25.87 10.43 -18.76
CA LEU A 104 24.62 10.24 -18.02
C LEU A 104 24.68 9.00 -17.12
N GLU A 105 24.42 9.17 -15.82
CA GLU A 105 24.54 8.11 -14.81
C GLU A 105 23.61 6.92 -15.11
N ASP A 106 22.40 7.18 -15.64
CA ASP A 106 21.43 6.12 -15.95
C ASP A 106 21.59 5.55 -17.38
N GLY A 107 22.51 6.07 -18.20
CA GLY A 107 22.67 5.71 -19.62
C GLY A 107 21.43 5.96 -20.49
N ARG A 108 20.49 6.78 -20.00
CA ARG A 108 19.23 7.14 -20.67
C ARG A 108 19.25 8.64 -20.97
N SER A 109 19.47 8.99 -22.24
CA SER A 109 19.34 10.37 -22.74
C SER A 109 17.89 10.84 -22.76
N ALA A 110 16.93 9.92 -22.92
CA ALA A 110 15.51 10.23 -23.03
C ALA A 110 14.64 9.65 -21.89
N LEU A 111 13.72 10.47 -21.36
CA LEU A 111 12.72 10.11 -20.36
C LEU A 111 11.31 10.50 -20.83
N GLU A 112 10.38 9.53 -20.85
CA GLU A 112 8.97 9.81 -21.10
C GLU A 112 8.27 10.35 -19.84
N VAL A 113 7.54 11.45 -20.02
CA VAL A 113 6.83 12.18 -18.97
C VAL A 113 5.37 12.32 -19.38
N GLN A 114 4.46 11.74 -18.60
CA GLN A 114 3.03 11.91 -18.78
C GLN A 114 2.47 13.06 -17.93
N ILE A 115 1.93 14.07 -18.61
CA ILE A 115 1.24 15.20 -17.99
C ILE A 115 -0.27 14.97 -18.07
N LEU A 116 -0.86 14.50 -16.96
CA LEU A 116 -2.28 14.15 -16.86
C LEU A 116 -3.15 15.26 -16.23
N THR A 117 -2.55 16.28 -15.61
CA THR A 117 -3.26 17.38 -14.92
C THR A 117 -2.33 18.59 -14.85
N SER A 118 -2.89 19.80 -14.85
CA SER A 118 -2.13 21.04 -14.82
C SER A 118 -1.20 21.15 -13.61
N GLY A 119 0.06 21.49 -13.85
CA GLY A 119 1.09 21.63 -12.82
C GLY A 119 2.52 21.54 -13.39
N ASN A 120 3.51 21.75 -12.52
CA ASN A 120 4.93 21.59 -12.86
C ASN A 120 5.35 20.12 -12.69
N ARG A 121 6.03 19.55 -13.69
CA ARG A 121 6.66 18.22 -13.62
C ARG A 121 8.17 18.36 -13.66
N ALA A 122 8.81 17.95 -12.57
CA ALA A 122 10.26 17.92 -12.49
C ALA A 122 10.81 16.58 -13.01
N VAL A 123 11.75 16.64 -13.94
CA VAL A 123 12.56 15.53 -14.43
C VAL A 123 13.99 15.80 -14.01
N GLN A 124 14.72 14.80 -13.55
CA GLN A 124 16.12 14.99 -13.16
C GLN A 124 17.01 14.01 -13.92
N PHE A 125 18.08 14.53 -14.52
CA PHE A 125 19.18 13.77 -15.09
C PHE A 125 20.40 13.96 -14.22
N ASN A 126 21.07 12.85 -13.91
CA ASN A 126 22.31 12.86 -13.16
C ASN A 126 23.47 12.54 -14.12
N ILE A 127 24.59 13.23 -13.96
CA ILE A 127 25.80 13.05 -14.76
C ILE A 127 26.96 12.60 -13.85
N GLY A 128 27.76 11.64 -14.31
CA GLY A 128 28.92 11.05 -13.60
C GLY A 128 30.16 10.87 -14.49
N ASP A 129 31.29 10.46 -13.92
CA ASP A 129 32.57 10.24 -14.67
C ASP A 129 32.58 8.94 -15.52
N GLU A 130 31.61 8.06 -15.33
CA GLU A 130 31.34 6.89 -16.16
C GLU A 130 29.82 6.79 -16.33
N ALA A 131 29.30 6.43 -17.50
CA ALA A 131 27.92 6.00 -17.67
C ALA A 131 27.69 4.88 -16.66
N ALA A 132 27.02 5.19 -15.55
CA ALA A 132 26.87 4.19 -14.51
C ALA A 132 26.09 3.06 -15.15
N SER A 133 26.73 1.90 -15.24
CA SER A 133 26.05 0.71 -15.66
C SER A 133 24.91 0.54 -14.66
N GLY A 134 23.68 0.86 -15.09
CA GLY A 134 22.51 0.84 -14.23
C GLY A 134 22.53 -0.44 -13.40
N PRO A 135 22.08 -0.39 -12.13
CA PRO A 135 22.45 -1.37 -11.11
C PRO A 135 22.49 -2.77 -11.70
N GLY A 136 23.65 -3.44 -11.62
CA GLY A 136 23.82 -4.73 -12.26
C GLY A 136 22.69 -5.69 -11.87
N LEU A 137 22.38 -6.69 -12.71
CA LEU A 137 21.26 -7.62 -12.49
C LEU A 137 21.24 -8.19 -11.04
N GLY A 138 22.41 -8.48 -10.48
CA GLY A 138 22.55 -8.90 -9.08
C GLY A 138 22.03 -7.86 -8.08
N GLN A 139 22.35 -6.59 -8.27
CA GLN A 139 21.89 -5.48 -7.42
C GLN A 139 20.37 -5.25 -7.58
N GLN A 140 19.84 -5.33 -8.80
CA GLN A 140 18.40 -5.26 -9.03
C GLN A 140 17.65 -6.39 -8.34
N LEU A 141 18.18 -7.62 -8.40
CA LEU A 141 17.62 -8.76 -7.68
C LEU A 141 17.65 -8.56 -6.17
N VAL A 142 18.76 -8.06 -5.61
CA VAL A 142 18.86 -7.78 -4.17
C VAL A 142 17.85 -6.71 -3.75
N ASN A 143 17.70 -5.63 -4.53
CA ASN A 143 16.72 -4.58 -4.27
C ASN A 143 15.27 -5.09 -4.39
N GLY A 144 14.99 -5.94 -5.39
CA GLY A 144 13.69 -6.57 -5.59
C GLY A 144 13.32 -7.54 -4.46
N LEU A 145 14.27 -8.36 -4.02
CA LEU A 145 14.10 -9.26 -2.87
C LEU A 145 13.84 -8.46 -1.59
N THR A 146 14.63 -7.43 -1.35
CA THR A 146 14.53 -6.52 -0.21
C THR A 146 13.16 -5.84 -0.18
N SER A 147 12.73 -5.25 -1.30
CA SER A 147 11.41 -4.64 -1.45
C SER A 147 10.29 -5.66 -1.31
N GLY A 148 10.50 -6.87 -1.81
CA GLY A 148 9.54 -7.96 -1.73
C GLY A 148 9.35 -8.49 -0.32
N VAL A 149 10.40 -8.52 0.51
CA VAL A 149 10.30 -8.81 1.95
C VAL A 149 9.48 -7.73 2.66
N LYS A 150 9.75 -6.45 2.38
CA LYS A 150 8.95 -5.32 2.92
C LYS A 150 7.48 -5.44 2.53
N PHE A 151 7.20 -5.57 1.24
CA PHE A 151 5.83 -5.68 0.73
C PHE A 151 5.14 -6.95 1.26
N GLY A 152 5.84 -8.08 1.30
CA GLY A 152 5.37 -9.33 1.88
C GLY A 152 5.08 -9.26 3.38
N ALA A 153 5.77 -8.40 4.13
CA ALA A 153 5.48 -8.14 5.54
C ALA A 153 4.20 -7.33 5.73
N ILE A 154 3.96 -6.31 4.89
CA ILE A 154 2.70 -5.53 4.86
C ILE A 154 1.52 -6.45 4.51
N ILE A 155 1.65 -7.23 3.42
CA ILE A 155 0.64 -8.21 3.02
C ILE A 155 0.45 -9.28 4.11
N GLY A 156 1.52 -9.66 4.80
CA GLY A 156 1.49 -10.64 5.90
C GLY A 156 0.63 -10.21 7.08
N LEU A 157 0.68 -8.93 7.47
CA LEU A 157 -0.22 -8.38 8.50
C LEU A 157 -1.69 -8.49 8.09
N ALA A 158 -2.02 -8.09 6.85
CA ALA A 158 -3.38 -8.17 6.33
C ALA A 158 -3.85 -9.64 6.15
N ALA A 159 -2.97 -10.51 5.66
CA ALA A 159 -3.21 -11.93 5.46
C ALA A 159 -3.42 -12.67 6.78
N LEU A 160 -2.65 -12.36 7.82
CA LEU A 160 -2.84 -12.94 9.16
C LEU A 160 -4.18 -12.49 9.76
N GLY A 161 -4.55 -11.22 9.58
CA GLY A 161 -5.87 -10.72 9.97
C GLY A 161 -7.02 -11.43 9.25
N LEU A 162 -6.89 -11.63 7.92
CA LEU A 162 -7.87 -12.35 7.10
C LEU A 162 -7.98 -13.81 7.54
N SER A 163 -6.83 -14.48 7.68
CA SER A 163 -6.75 -15.89 8.07
C SER A 163 -7.34 -16.12 9.46
N LEU A 164 -7.19 -15.17 10.38
CA LEU A 164 -7.79 -15.27 11.71
C LEU A 164 -9.33 -15.18 11.64
N ILE A 165 -9.86 -14.19 10.91
CA ILE A 165 -11.32 -14.04 10.75
C ILE A 165 -11.90 -15.24 10.02
N PHE A 166 -11.33 -15.61 8.87
CA PHE A 166 -11.75 -16.75 8.07
C PHE A 166 -11.65 -18.06 8.85
N GLY A 167 -10.50 -18.33 9.48
CA GLY A 167 -10.27 -19.56 10.23
C GLY A 167 -11.22 -19.76 11.40
N THR A 168 -11.77 -18.68 11.96
CA THR A 168 -12.71 -18.78 13.10
C THR A 168 -14.17 -18.78 12.67
N THR A 169 -14.51 -18.15 11.53
CA THR A 169 -15.92 -17.92 11.14
C THR A 169 -16.32 -18.61 9.84
N GLY A 170 -15.36 -19.05 9.03
CA GLY A 170 -15.58 -19.52 7.66
C GLY A 170 -16.02 -18.43 6.67
N LEU A 171 -16.10 -17.16 7.09
CA LEU A 171 -16.58 -16.08 6.25
C LEU A 171 -15.47 -15.54 5.33
N THR A 172 -15.64 -15.72 4.03
CA THR A 172 -14.85 -15.02 3.00
C THR A 172 -15.30 -13.55 2.92
N ASN A 173 -14.63 -12.68 3.66
CA ASN A 173 -14.99 -11.26 3.74
C ASN A 173 -14.31 -10.43 2.63
N PHE A 174 -15.04 -10.06 1.57
CA PHE A 174 -14.50 -9.19 0.51
C PHE A 174 -14.28 -7.74 0.95
N ALA A 175 -14.87 -7.30 2.06
CA ALA A 175 -14.58 -5.99 2.63
C ALA A 175 -13.23 -5.92 3.35
N HIS A 176 -12.49 -7.04 3.46
CA HIS A 176 -11.21 -7.06 4.14
C HIS A 176 -10.17 -6.10 3.53
N GLY A 177 -10.21 -5.91 2.22
CA GLY A 177 -9.36 -4.93 1.53
C GLY A 177 -9.63 -3.52 2.03
N GLU A 178 -10.90 -3.15 2.20
CA GLU A 178 -11.28 -1.84 2.70
C GLU A 178 -10.86 -1.59 4.16
N LEU A 179 -10.62 -2.66 4.94
CA LEU A 179 -10.05 -2.52 6.28
C LEU A 179 -8.57 -2.08 6.24
N ILE A 180 -7.84 -2.41 5.17
CA ILE A 180 -6.48 -1.89 4.92
C ILE A 180 -6.57 -0.40 4.63
N THR A 181 -7.44 0.00 3.69
CA THR A 181 -7.69 1.42 3.39
C THR A 181 -8.09 2.20 4.63
N LEU A 182 -8.95 1.63 5.48
CA LEU A 182 -9.42 2.25 6.72
C LEU A 182 -8.28 2.56 7.70
N GLY A 183 -7.31 1.66 7.85
CA GLY A 183 -6.12 1.91 8.67
C GLY A 183 -5.27 3.07 8.14
N ALA A 184 -5.09 3.15 6.81
CA ALA A 184 -4.40 4.25 6.16
C ALA A 184 -5.14 5.59 6.32
N VAL A 185 -6.46 5.59 6.11
CA VAL A 185 -7.32 6.78 6.26
C VAL A 185 -7.35 7.28 7.70
N PHE A 186 -7.45 6.40 8.69
CA PHE A 186 -7.35 6.80 10.09
C PHE A 186 -5.99 7.38 10.44
N THR A 187 -4.90 6.81 9.90
CA THR A 187 -3.55 7.37 10.09
C THR A 187 -3.47 8.77 9.50
N LEU A 188 -3.96 8.95 8.28
CA LEU A 188 -3.98 10.24 7.60
C LEU A 188 -4.82 11.27 8.36
N PHE A 189 -6.01 10.90 8.83
CA PHE A 189 -6.88 11.79 9.59
C PHE A 189 -6.24 12.22 10.91
N LEU A 190 -5.66 11.29 11.67
CA LEU A 190 -4.97 11.61 12.93
C LEU A 190 -3.70 12.45 12.69
N ASN A 191 -2.96 12.18 11.62
CA ASN A 191 -1.72 12.89 11.31
C ASN A 191 -1.97 14.29 10.72
N ARG A 192 -2.82 14.42 9.70
CA ARG A 192 -3.11 15.70 9.04
C ARG A 192 -4.23 16.48 9.67
N GLY A 193 -5.32 15.80 10.06
CA GLY A 193 -6.49 16.45 10.65
C GLY A 193 -6.23 16.94 12.07
N LEU A 194 -5.53 16.14 12.89
CA LEU A 194 -5.22 16.49 14.28
C LEU A 194 -3.75 16.92 14.51
N GLY A 195 -2.91 16.88 13.47
CA GLY A 195 -1.50 17.27 13.57
C GLY A 195 -0.63 16.31 14.41
N LEU A 196 -1.10 15.09 14.68
CA LEU A 196 -0.36 14.15 15.53
C LEU A 196 0.88 13.59 14.80
N PRO A 197 1.98 13.32 15.52
CA PRO A 197 3.14 12.63 14.95
C PRO A 197 2.73 11.29 14.33
N VAL A 198 3.34 10.91 13.21
CA VAL A 198 2.91 9.73 12.42
C VAL A 198 2.91 8.43 13.23
N VAL A 199 3.88 8.26 14.14
CA VAL A 199 3.94 7.08 15.02
C VAL A 199 2.71 7.02 15.95
N VAL A 200 2.35 8.14 16.57
CA VAL A 200 1.18 8.26 17.46
C VAL A 200 -0.11 8.09 16.67
N ALA A 201 -0.19 8.71 15.49
CA ALA A 201 -1.31 8.54 14.56
C ALA A 201 -1.48 7.07 14.14
N GLY A 202 -0.38 6.36 13.85
CA GLY A 202 -0.40 4.95 13.52
C GLY A 202 -0.92 4.06 14.65
N PHE A 203 -0.45 4.27 15.89
CA PHE A 203 -0.99 3.55 17.05
C PHE A 203 -2.48 3.84 17.25
N GLY A 204 -2.89 5.12 17.14
CA GLY A 204 -4.29 5.51 17.20
C GLY A 204 -5.14 4.85 16.11
N ALA A 205 -4.62 4.76 14.89
CA ALA A 205 -5.29 4.13 13.76
C ALA A 205 -5.50 2.63 13.98
N VAL A 206 -4.55 1.91 14.58
CA VAL A 206 -4.71 0.48 14.94
C VAL A 206 -5.81 0.29 15.98
N LEU A 207 -5.85 1.15 17.01
CA LEU A 207 -6.89 1.10 18.03
C LEU A 207 -8.28 1.38 17.44
N LEU A 208 -8.38 2.40 16.58
CA LEU A 208 -9.61 2.73 15.87
C LEU A 208 -10.03 1.62 14.90
N ALA A 209 -9.08 0.97 14.22
CA ALA A 209 -9.38 -0.17 13.35
C ALA A 209 -9.92 -1.37 14.15
N GLY A 210 -9.32 -1.68 15.31
CA GLY A 210 -9.83 -2.72 16.20
C GLY A 210 -11.21 -2.39 16.77
N LEU A 211 -11.46 -1.14 17.15
CA LEU A 211 -12.77 -0.66 17.59
C LEU A 211 -13.80 -0.73 16.45
N PHE A 212 -13.39 -0.41 15.23
CA PHE A 212 -14.21 -0.55 14.03
C PHE A 212 -14.56 -2.03 13.80
N GLY A 213 -13.62 -2.96 13.97
CA GLY A 213 -13.89 -4.40 13.91
C GLY A 213 -14.88 -4.89 14.96
N TRP A 214 -14.75 -4.41 16.20
CA TRP A 214 -15.77 -4.66 17.24
C TRP A 214 -17.15 -4.16 16.79
N GLY A 215 -17.22 -2.93 16.27
CA GLY A 215 -18.45 -2.33 15.78
C GLY A 215 -19.04 -3.11 14.61
N GLN A 216 -18.19 -3.57 13.70
CA GLN A 216 -18.57 -4.33 12.52
C GLN A 216 -19.15 -5.71 12.91
N ASP A 217 -18.51 -6.45 13.83
CA ASP A 217 -19.10 -7.70 14.33
C ASP A 217 -20.40 -7.43 15.07
N ARG A 218 -20.44 -6.46 15.98
CA ARG A 218 -21.61 -6.15 16.80
C ARG A 218 -22.82 -5.71 15.96
N ALA A 219 -22.61 -4.89 14.95
CA ALA A 219 -23.66 -4.22 14.18
C ALA A 219 -24.03 -4.95 12.88
N LEU A 220 -23.09 -5.65 12.24
CA LEU A 220 -23.30 -6.30 10.95
C LEU A 220 -23.24 -7.83 11.06
N TRP A 221 -22.10 -8.39 11.48
CA TRP A 221 -21.87 -9.84 11.36
C TRP A 221 -22.62 -10.68 12.39
N ARG A 222 -22.58 -10.28 13.66
CA ARG A 222 -23.24 -11.01 14.74
C ARG A 222 -24.77 -11.07 14.57
N PRO A 223 -25.47 -9.98 14.23
CA PRO A 223 -26.91 -10.07 13.95
C PRO A 223 -27.24 -11.01 12.78
N LEU A 224 -26.46 -11.00 11.71
CA LEU A 224 -26.66 -11.89 10.57
C LEU A 224 -26.41 -13.36 10.93
N ARG A 225 -25.35 -13.62 11.69
CA ARG A 225 -25.02 -14.94 12.23
C ARG A 225 -26.12 -15.47 13.16
N ASN A 226 -26.64 -14.63 14.06
CA ASN A 226 -27.70 -15.01 14.99
C ASN A 226 -29.04 -15.29 14.31
N ARG A 227 -29.26 -14.75 13.11
CA ARG A 227 -30.42 -15.07 12.26
C ARG A 227 -30.25 -16.35 11.44
N GLY A 228 -29.10 -17.02 11.54
CA GLY A 228 -28.81 -18.21 10.73
C GLY A 228 -28.54 -17.90 9.26
N THR A 229 -28.08 -16.69 8.94
CA THR A 229 -27.74 -16.32 7.55
C THR A 229 -26.59 -17.21 7.06
N GLY A 230 -26.75 -17.85 5.90
CA GLY A 230 -25.70 -18.69 5.33
C GLY A 230 -24.44 -17.92 4.94
N LEU A 231 -23.29 -18.62 4.90
CA LEU A 231 -21.98 -18.01 4.57
C LEU A 231 -21.98 -17.29 3.21
N ILE A 232 -22.63 -17.86 2.19
CA ILE A 232 -22.73 -17.28 0.85
C ILE A 232 -23.47 -15.93 0.90
N ALA A 233 -24.58 -15.84 1.63
CA ALA A 233 -25.31 -14.59 1.77
C ALA A 233 -24.50 -13.54 2.54
N MET A 234 -23.77 -13.93 3.59
CA MET A 234 -22.86 -13.02 4.29
C MET A 234 -21.69 -12.55 3.42
N MET A 235 -21.19 -13.40 2.51
CA MET A 235 -20.18 -13.02 1.51
C MET A 235 -20.73 -11.94 0.56
N ILE A 236 -21.96 -12.07 0.07
CA ILE A 236 -22.61 -11.04 -0.76
C ILE A 236 -22.76 -9.72 0.02
N VAL A 237 -23.17 -9.79 1.29
CA VAL A 237 -23.23 -8.60 2.17
C VAL A 237 -21.85 -7.94 2.30
N SER A 238 -20.77 -8.72 2.39
CA SER A 238 -19.42 -8.18 2.46
C SER A 238 -19.01 -7.41 1.21
N ILE A 239 -19.46 -7.83 0.03
CA ILE A 239 -19.20 -7.12 -1.23
C ILE A 239 -19.93 -5.77 -1.22
N GLY A 240 -21.20 -5.76 -0.86
CA GLY A 240 -21.98 -4.51 -0.73
C GLY A 240 -21.38 -3.55 0.30
N PHE A 241 -20.93 -4.10 1.44
CA PHE A 241 -20.27 -3.32 2.48
C PHE A 241 -18.90 -2.78 2.03
N ALA A 242 -18.13 -3.55 1.25
CA ALA A 242 -16.87 -3.08 0.66
C ALA A 242 -17.09 -1.89 -0.28
N ILE A 243 -18.09 -1.99 -1.16
CA ILE A 243 -18.46 -0.90 -2.07
C ILE A 243 -18.87 0.35 -1.29
N LEU A 244 -19.69 0.19 -0.24
CA LEU A 244 -20.09 1.28 0.64
C LEU A 244 -18.88 1.96 1.28
N LEU A 245 -17.96 1.20 1.89
CA LEU A 245 -16.77 1.76 2.53
C LEU A 245 -15.86 2.47 1.53
N ARG A 246 -15.63 1.89 0.37
CA ARG A 246 -14.78 2.48 -0.67
C ARG A 246 -15.27 3.86 -1.09
N TYR A 247 -16.56 3.98 -1.38
CA TYR A 247 -17.13 5.26 -1.78
C TYR A 247 -17.28 6.23 -0.60
N LEU A 248 -17.44 5.73 0.62
CA LEU A 248 -17.33 6.56 1.82
C LEU A 248 -15.93 7.16 1.96
N PHE A 249 -14.86 6.37 1.75
CA PHE A 249 -13.50 6.89 1.75
C PHE A 249 -13.29 7.92 0.65
N GLN A 250 -13.72 7.62 -0.58
CA GLN A 250 -13.63 8.57 -1.69
C GLN A 250 -14.34 9.90 -1.38
N TYR A 251 -15.49 9.85 -0.70
CA TYR A 251 -16.22 11.04 -0.28
C TYR A 251 -15.47 11.84 0.79
N VAL A 252 -14.84 11.16 1.77
CA VAL A 252 -14.15 11.81 2.90
C VAL A 252 -12.78 12.37 2.52
N ILE A 253 -11.94 11.60 1.82
CA ILE A 253 -10.56 12.02 1.48
C ILE A 253 -10.40 12.54 0.05
N GLY A 254 -11.42 12.37 -0.79
CA GLY A 254 -11.37 12.70 -2.21
C GLY A 254 -10.75 11.61 -3.09
N GLY A 255 -10.62 11.91 -4.39
CA GLY A 255 -10.05 10.99 -5.38
C GLY A 255 -8.53 11.07 -5.55
N ARG A 256 -7.89 12.12 -5.00
CA ARG A 256 -6.45 12.36 -5.14
C ARG A 256 -5.66 11.58 -4.10
N THR A 257 -4.40 11.28 -4.40
CA THR A 257 -3.47 10.75 -3.40
C THR A 257 -3.07 11.83 -2.41
N GLN A 258 -2.89 11.44 -1.15
CA GLN A 258 -2.51 12.36 -0.08
C GLN A 258 -1.33 11.79 0.71
N PRO A 259 -0.17 12.46 0.75
CA PRO A 259 0.96 12.02 1.56
C PRO A 259 0.73 12.33 3.04
N LEU A 260 1.41 11.59 3.93
CA LEU A 260 1.54 11.96 5.34
C LEU A 260 2.39 13.24 5.49
N THR A 261 2.46 13.83 6.69
CA THR A 261 3.26 15.06 6.91
C THR A 261 4.73 14.80 7.23
N GLN A 262 5.05 13.61 7.77
CA GLN A 262 6.41 13.24 8.17
C GLN A 262 6.85 12.01 7.37
N TYR A 263 8.16 11.84 7.21
CA TYR A 263 8.78 10.67 6.55
C TYR A 263 8.40 10.49 5.07
N VAL A 264 7.97 11.56 4.41
CA VAL A 264 7.62 11.52 2.97
C VAL A 264 8.88 11.22 2.14
N THR A 265 9.93 12.04 2.33
CA THR A 265 11.23 11.90 1.68
C THR A 265 12.28 11.59 2.74
N GLN A 266 13.09 10.56 2.51
CA GLN A 266 14.23 10.21 3.35
C GLN A 266 15.37 9.74 2.45
N SER A 267 16.60 10.08 2.81
CA SER A 267 17.77 9.52 2.16
C SER A 267 17.82 8.01 2.39
N ARG A 268 18.23 7.28 1.35
CA ARG A 268 18.50 5.85 1.46
C ARG A 268 19.81 5.65 2.20
N ILE A 269 19.85 4.64 3.05
CA ILE A 269 21.06 4.19 3.72
C ILE A 269 21.51 2.93 3.00
N SER A 270 22.74 2.94 2.48
CA SER A 270 23.38 1.77 1.88
C SER A 270 23.97 0.88 2.99
N LEU A 271 23.46 -0.33 3.09
CA LEU A 271 23.96 -1.40 3.95
C LEU A 271 24.57 -2.48 3.05
N GLY A 272 25.76 -2.19 2.50
CA GLY A 272 26.39 -3.04 1.50
C GLY A 272 25.54 -3.15 0.22
N PRO A 273 25.14 -4.35 -0.23
CA PRO A 273 24.33 -4.52 -1.44
C PRO A 273 22.85 -4.14 -1.23
N VAL A 274 22.42 -3.81 -0.01
CA VAL A 274 21.01 -3.47 0.27
C VAL A 274 20.90 -1.96 0.51
N SER A 275 20.04 -1.29 -0.26
CA SER A 275 19.74 0.14 -0.08
C SER A 275 18.30 0.31 0.38
N MET A 276 18.12 0.85 1.58
CA MET A 276 16.80 1.03 2.22
C MET A 276 16.70 2.38 2.91
N THR A 277 15.52 2.99 2.88
CA THR A 277 15.21 4.16 3.69
C THR A 277 14.88 3.77 5.13
N PRO A 278 15.10 4.65 6.13
CA PRO A 278 14.77 4.36 7.53
C PRO A 278 13.31 3.94 7.76
N LYS A 279 12.35 4.52 7.02
CA LYS A 279 10.93 4.11 7.08
C LYS A 279 10.70 2.67 6.62
N GLU A 280 11.44 2.21 5.61
CA GLU A 280 11.30 0.84 5.10
C GLU A 280 11.80 -0.19 6.12
N ILE A 281 12.94 0.11 6.76
CA ILE A 281 13.45 -0.70 7.88
C ILE A 281 12.43 -0.74 9.01
N PHE A 282 11.85 0.41 9.37
CA PHE A 282 10.81 0.49 10.40
C PHE A 282 9.59 -0.36 10.05
N ILE A 283 9.10 -0.28 8.81
CA ILE A 283 7.97 -1.09 8.32
C ILE A 283 8.26 -2.59 8.49
N VAL A 284 9.43 -3.05 8.02
CA VAL A 284 9.82 -4.47 8.11
C VAL A 284 9.89 -4.92 9.57
N VAL A 285 10.64 -4.19 10.40
CA VAL A 285 10.87 -4.56 11.81
C VAL A 285 9.56 -4.59 12.58
N VAL A 286 8.73 -3.56 12.46
CA VAL A 286 7.45 -3.49 13.18
C VAL A 286 6.49 -4.57 12.69
N SER A 287 6.39 -4.79 11.37
CA SER A 287 5.50 -5.81 10.81
C SER A 287 5.86 -7.21 11.29
N PHE A 288 7.13 -7.61 11.18
CA PHE A 288 7.55 -8.93 11.68
C PHE A 288 7.43 -9.06 13.19
N THR A 289 7.71 -8.00 13.95
CA THR A 289 7.54 -8.01 15.40
C THR A 289 6.07 -8.23 15.77
N VAL A 290 5.14 -7.50 15.16
CA VAL A 290 3.71 -7.64 15.45
C VAL A 290 3.17 -8.98 14.97
N ILE A 291 3.60 -9.48 13.81
CA ILE A 291 3.27 -10.83 13.33
C ILE A 291 3.74 -11.88 14.35
N ALA A 292 5.00 -11.80 14.81
CA ALA A 292 5.55 -12.72 15.79
C ALA A 292 4.76 -12.68 17.12
N LEU A 293 4.43 -11.48 17.60
CA LEU A 293 3.61 -11.29 18.80
C LEU A 293 2.20 -11.88 18.62
N ALA A 294 1.55 -11.65 17.47
CA ALA A 294 0.25 -12.20 17.16
C ALA A 294 0.29 -13.73 17.10
N CYS A 295 1.30 -14.31 16.45
CA CYS A 295 1.53 -15.75 16.42
C CYS A 295 1.71 -16.33 17.84
N LEU A 296 2.56 -15.71 18.66
CA LEU A 296 2.77 -16.15 20.05
C LEU A 296 1.48 -16.05 20.87
N LEU A 297 0.71 -14.97 20.69
CA LEU A 297 -0.58 -14.77 21.35
C LEU A 297 -1.56 -15.88 20.95
N LEU A 298 -1.70 -16.18 19.67
CA LEU A 298 -2.62 -17.21 19.17
C LEU A 298 -2.15 -18.64 19.45
N MET A 299 -0.86 -18.90 19.56
CA MET A 299 -0.35 -20.24 19.83
C MET A 299 -0.34 -20.57 21.32
N LYS A 300 0.10 -19.64 22.16
CA LYS A 300 0.43 -19.91 23.58
C LYS A 300 -0.64 -19.46 24.58
N THR A 301 -1.59 -18.60 24.21
CA THR A 301 -2.55 -18.04 25.18
C THR A 301 -3.90 -18.75 25.22
N ARG A 302 -4.70 -18.44 26.26
CA ARG A 302 -6.09 -18.91 26.39
C ARG A 302 -6.98 -18.44 25.24
N LEU A 303 -6.75 -17.23 24.71
CA LEU A 303 -7.49 -16.72 23.57
C LEU A 303 -7.33 -17.64 22.36
N GLY A 304 -6.09 -17.99 22.04
CA GLY A 304 -5.80 -18.89 20.92
C GLY A 304 -6.34 -20.31 21.08
N LYS A 305 -6.40 -20.83 22.31
CA LYS A 305 -7.10 -22.09 22.60
C LYS A 305 -8.60 -21.97 22.36
N ALA A 306 -9.21 -20.85 22.78
CA ALA A 306 -10.62 -20.60 22.57
C ALA A 306 -10.97 -20.42 21.09
N THR A 307 -10.14 -19.70 20.33
CA THR A 307 -10.31 -19.54 18.87
C THR A 307 -10.30 -20.89 18.15
N ARG A 308 -9.34 -21.77 18.48
CA ARG A 308 -9.26 -23.13 17.90
C ARG A 308 -10.47 -24.00 18.27
N ALA A 309 -10.91 -23.95 19.53
CA ALA A 309 -12.11 -24.68 19.94
C ALA A 309 -13.37 -24.20 19.19
N VAL A 310 -13.48 -22.89 18.95
CA VAL A 310 -14.60 -22.32 18.18
C VAL A 310 -14.50 -22.66 16.70
N SER A 311 -13.30 -22.66 16.10
CA SER A 311 -13.14 -23.03 14.69
C SER A 311 -13.44 -24.51 14.43
N ASP A 312 -13.11 -25.39 15.38
CA ASP A 312 -13.31 -26.83 15.23
C ASP A 312 -14.80 -27.20 15.31
N ASN A 313 -15.49 -26.73 16.35
CA ASN A 313 -16.94 -26.95 16.48
C ASN A 313 -17.60 -25.88 17.38
N PRO A 314 -18.23 -24.85 16.80
CA PRO A 314 -18.90 -23.79 17.55
C PRO A 314 -20.01 -24.31 18.50
N ALA A 315 -20.75 -25.35 18.10
CA ALA A 315 -21.86 -25.89 18.88
C ALA A 315 -21.37 -26.64 20.12
N LEU A 316 -20.30 -27.46 19.98
CA LEU A 316 -19.68 -28.16 21.10
C LEU A 316 -18.95 -27.20 22.05
N ALA A 317 -18.32 -26.15 21.51
CA ALA A 317 -17.74 -25.10 22.33
C ALA A 317 -18.82 -24.39 23.17
N ALA A 318 -19.97 -24.08 22.58
CA ALA A 318 -21.10 -23.46 23.29
C ALA A 318 -21.69 -24.37 24.38
N SER A 319 -21.86 -25.67 24.13
CA SER A 319 -22.36 -26.62 25.14
C SER A 319 -21.38 -26.83 26.30
N SER A 320 -20.09 -26.61 26.05
CA SER A 320 -19.03 -26.62 27.08
C SER A 320 -18.95 -25.30 27.89
N GLY A 321 -19.93 -24.40 27.73
CA GLY A 321 -20.03 -23.14 28.47
C GLY A 321 -19.18 -21.99 27.90
N MET A 322 -18.59 -22.15 26.71
CA MET A 322 -17.81 -21.08 26.09
C MET A 322 -18.72 -20.01 25.46
N ARG A 323 -18.35 -18.74 25.66
CA ARG A 323 -18.99 -17.60 25.01
C ARG A 323 -18.50 -17.43 23.57
N VAL A 324 -18.98 -18.27 22.65
CA VAL A 324 -18.58 -18.31 21.23
C VAL A 324 -18.60 -16.91 20.60
N ASP A 325 -19.69 -16.16 20.77
CA ASP A 325 -19.79 -14.80 20.25
C ASP A 325 -18.69 -13.87 20.76
N GLY A 326 -18.29 -13.99 22.03
CA GLY A 326 -17.22 -13.17 22.60
C GLY A 326 -15.85 -13.48 22.00
N VAL A 327 -15.60 -14.76 21.69
CA VAL A 327 -14.38 -15.19 20.99
C VAL A 327 -14.38 -14.62 19.57
N VAL A 328 -15.51 -14.73 18.85
CA VAL A 328 -15.64 -14.19 17.49
C VAL A 328 -15.46 -12.68 17.48
N THR A 329 -16.09 -11.93 18.38
CA THR A 329 -15.88 -10.46 18.48
C THR A 329 -14.41 -10.13 18.75
N THR A 330 -13.72 -10.89 19.61
CA THR A 330 -12.29 -10.67 19.89
C THR A 330 -11.43 -10.93 18.65
N VAL A 331 -11.77 -11.97 17.88
CA VAL A 331 -11.14 -12.26 16.59
C VAL A 331 -11.34 -11.13 15.60
N TRP A 332 -12.53 -10.54 15.52
CA TRP A 332 -12.77 -9.37 14.67
C TRP A 332 -11.94 -8.16 15.09
N ILE A 333 -11.84 -7.87 16.39
CA ILE A 333 -10.98 -6.78 16.90
C ILE A 333 -9.52 -7.01 16.49
N LEU A 334 -8.98 -8.20 16.74
CA LEU A 334 -7.58 -8.49 16.43
C LEU A 334 -7.33 -8.52 14.92
N GLY A 335 -8.21 -9.18 14.15
CA GLY A 335 -8.08 -9.30 12.71
C GLY A 335 -8.14 -7.95 12.01
N THR A 336 -9.11 -7.11 12.36
CA THR A 336 -9.22 -5.74 11.82
C THR A 336 -8.10 -4.83 12.31
N GLY A 337 -7.63 -4.97 13.56
CA GLY A 337 -6.47 -4.23 14.07
C GLY A 337 -5.18 -4.55 13.32
N LEU A 338 -4.92 -5.83 13.03
CA LEU A 338 -3.77 -6.28 12.24
C LEU A 338 -3.85 -5.81 10.79
N THR A 339 -5.02 -5.93 10.16
CA THR A 339 -5.26 -5.41 8.81
C THR A 339 -5.17 -3.89 8.75
N GLY A 340 -5.67 -3.21 9.79
CA GLY A 340 -5.53 -1.77 9.95
C GLY A 340 -4.06 -1.37 10.05
N LEU A 341 -3.24 -2.10 10.83
CA LEU A 341 -1.80 -1.89 10.89
C LEU A 341 -1.13 -2.07 9.52
N ALA A 342 -1.55 -3.06 8.72
CA ALA A 342 -1.07 -3.18 7.34
C ALA A 342 -1.35 -1.90 6.54
N GLY A 343 -2.54 -1.31 6.73
CA GLY A 343 -2.90 0.00 6.18
C GLY A 343 -2.01 1.15 6.66
N VAL A 344 -1.68 1.19 7.95
CA VAL A 344 -0.73 2.17 8.52
C VAL A 344 0.64 2.05 7.84
N MET A 345 1.17 0.82 7.74
CA MET A 345 2.45 0.55 7.11
C MET A 345 2.43 0.92 5.63
N LEU A 346 1.33 0.64 4.93
CA LEU A 346 1.15 1.01 3.53
C LEU A 346 1.07 2.53 3.33
N ALA A 347 0.43 3.26 4.24
CA ALA A 347 0.36 4.73 4.22
C ALA A 347 1.72 5.39 4.47
N LEU A 348 2.63 4.70 5.19
CA LEU A 348 4.01 5.11 5.38
C LEU A 348 4.86 4.83 4.13
N ASP A 349 4.60 3.71 3.47
CA ASP A 349 5.35 3.28 2.28
C ASP A 349 4.99 4.13 1.05
N GLN A 350 3.71 4.42 0.85
CA GLN A 350 3.17 5.15 -0.29
C GLN A 350 2.06 6.14 0.12
N GLN A 351 1.70 7.06 -0.77
CA GLN A 351 0.65 8.04 -0.50
C GLN A 351 -0.73 7.38 -0.34
N VAL A 352 -1.57 7.99 0.49
CA VAL A 352 -2.90 7.46 0.81
C VAL A 352 -3.87 7.70 -0.35
N MET A 353 -4.52 6.64 -0.83
CA MET A 353 -5.58 6.65 -1.84
C MET A 353 -6.79 5.85 -1.37
N PHE A 354 -8.01 6.28 -1.72
CA PHE A 354 -9.26 5.64 -1.31
C PHE A 354 -9.46 4.20 -1.81
N ARG A 355 -8.73 3.75 -2.85
CA ARG A 355 -8.86 2.42 -3.44
C ARG A 355 -7.67 1.49 -3.15
N MET A 356 -6.73 1.89 -2.29
CA MET A 356 -5.49 1.12 -2.05
C MET A 356 -5.76 -0.33 -1.61
N GLY A 357 -6.73 -0.52 -0.71
CA GLY A 357 -7.03 -1.83 -0.15
C GLY A 357 -7.75 -2.75 -1.13
N PHE A 358 -8.56 -2.20 -2.03
CA PHE A 358 -9.16 -2.94 -3.12
C PHE A 358 -8.11 -3.50 -4.08
N ASN A 359 -7.10 -2.68 -4.43
CA ASN A 359 -6.01 -3.12 -5.31
C ASN A 359 -5.20 -4.27 -4.69
N LEU A 360 -5.04 -4.28 -3.36
CA LEU A 360 -4.32 -5.32 -2.64
C LEU A 360 -5.18 -6.54 -2.27
N LEU A 361 -6.51 -6.44 -2.34
CA LEU A 361 -7.42 -7.47 -1.87
C LEU A 361 -7.12 -8.82 -2.51
N LEU A 362 -6.93 -8.84 -3.83
CA LEU A 362 -6.65 -10.07 -4.56
C LEU A 362 -5.29 -10.67 -4.15
N LEU A 363 -4.27 -9.85 -3.91
CA LEU A 363 -2.95 -10.32 -3.45
C LEU A 363 -3.01 -10.86 -2.03
N VAL A 364 -3.79 -10.25 -1.15
CA VAL A 364 -4.00 -10.75 0.22
C VAL A 364 -4.73 -12.10 0.18
N PHE A 365 -5.77 -12.24 -0.64
CA PHE A 365 -6.42 -13.53 -0.85
C PHE A 365 -5.46 -14.55 -1.48
N ALA A 366 -4.66 -14.14 -2.46
CA ALA A 366 -3.64 -14.98 -3.07
C ALA A 366 -2.66 -15.50 -2.01
N ALA A 367 -2.15 -14.63 -1.14
CA ALA A 367 -1.25 -14.99 -0.06
C ALA A 367 -1.87 -16.00 0.90
N VAL A 368 -3.12 -15.79 1.34
CA VAL A 368 -3.79 -16.72 2.26
C VAL A 368 -4.14 -18.05 1.60
N CYS A 369 -4.61 -18.05 0.34
CA CYS A 369 -4.91 -19.26 -0.41
C CYS A 369 -3.64 -20.06 -0.74
N LEU A 370 -2.57 -19.40 -1.18
CA LEU A 370 -1.24 -20.00 -1.40
C LEU A 370 -0.71 -20.62 -0.10
N GLY A 371 -0.86 -19.90 1.02
CA GLY A 371 -0.45 -20.38 2.34
C GLY A 371 -1.26 -21.56 2.87
N GLY A 372 -2.55 -21.57 2.59
CA GLY A 372 -3.56 -22.46 3.17
C GLY A 372 -4.50 -21.68 4.09
N LEU A 373 -5.78 -21.63 3.71
CA LEU A 373 -6.82 -20.87 4.40
C LEU A 373 -6.92 -21.25 5.88
N GLY A 374 -6.98 -20.24 6.76
CA GLY A 374 -7.13 -20.46 8.20
C GLY A 374 -5.85 -20.88 8.93
N THR A 375 -4.71 -20.98 8.24
CA THR A 375 -3.42 -21.31 8.85
C THR A 375 -2.55 -20.06 9.05
N ILE A 376 -2.10 -19.84 10.28
CA ILE A 376 -1.28 -18.66 10.64
C ILE A 376 0.07 -18.69 9.90
N TRP A 377 0.76 -19.85 9.93
CA TRP A 377 2.06 -20.02 9.26
C TRP A 377 1.95 -20.00 7.74
N GLY A 378 0.84 -20.54 7.20
CA GLY A 378 0.55 -20.45 5.78
C GLY A 378 0.40 -19.01 5.32
N ALA A 379 -0.38 -18.20 6.04
CA ALA A 379 -0.58 -16.79 5.71
C ALA A 379 0.75 -16.01 5.63
N LEU A 380 1.69 -16.26 6.55
CA LEU A 380 3.01 -15.62 6.56
C LEU A 380 3.90 -16.07 5.40
N LEU A 381 3.99 -17.38 5.16
CA LEU A 381 4.81 -17.90 4.07
C LEU A 381 4.25 -17.48 2.71
N GLY A 382 2.93 -17.57 2.56
CA GLY A 382 2.23 -17.15 1.36
C GLY A 382 2.39 -15.66 1.08
N SER A 383 2.30 -14.80 2.09
CA SER A 383 2.50 -13.36 1.90
C SER A 383 3.93 -13.01 1.51
N LEU A 384 4.92 -13.71 2.07
CA LEU A 384 6.33 -13.51 1.72
C LEU A 384 6.61 -13.93 0.27
N ILE A 385 6.10 -15.09 -0.16
CA ILE A 385 6.24 -15.56 -1.54
C ILE A 385 5.57 -14.57 -2.51
N ILE A 386 4.33 -14.16 -2.23
CA ILE A 386 3.62 -13.19 -3.06
C ILE A 386 4.37 -11.86 -3.08
N GLY A 387 4.85 -11.38 -1.94
CA GLY A 387 5.60 -10.12 -1.86
C GLY A 387 6.87 -10.13 -2.70
N ILE A 388 7.66 -11.20 -2.59
CA ILE A 388 8.88 -11.40 -3.38
C ILE A 388 8.56 -11.50 -4.87
N LEU A 389 7.54 -12.26 -5.26
CA LEU A 389 7.18 -12.39 -6.67
C LEU A 389 6.79 -11.04 -7.29
N VAL A 390 5.97 -10.25 -6.59
CA VAL A 390 5.50 -8.95 -7.09
C VAL A 390 6.67 -7.97 -7.29
N GLU A 391 7.64 -7.94 -6.38
CA GLU A 391 8.73 -6.97 -6.45
C GLU A 391 9.95 -7.45 -7.26
N VAL A 392 10.08 -8.77 -7.50
CA VAL A 392 11.11 -9.31 -8.40
C VAL A 392 10.64 -9.34 -9.85
N SER A 393 9.33 -9.42 -10.12
CA SER A 393 8.76 -9.41 -11.48
C SER A 393 9.31 -8.33 -12.43
N PRO A 394 9.52 -7.06 -12.00
CA PRO A 394 10.10 -6.03 -12.86
C PRO A 394 11.53 -6.33 -13.30
N VAL A 395 12.32 -6.97 -12.44
CA VAL A 395 13.72 -7.36 -12.75
C VAL A 395 13.76 -8.41 -13.86
N LEU A 396 12.67 -9.17 -14.03
CA LEU A 396 12.50 -10.16 -15.10
C LEU A 396 11.94 -9.55 -16.41
N GLY A 397 11.85 -8.22 -16.50
CA GLY A 397 11.37 -7.51 -17.69
C GLY A 397 9.84 -7.35 -17.77
N MET A 398 9.10 -7.57 -16.68
CA MET A 398 7.67 -7.28 -16.66
C MET A 398 7.40 -5.78 -16.46
N PRO A 399 6.49 -5.17 -17.23
CA PRO A 399 6.00 -3.82 -16.99
C PRO A 399 5.48 -3.63 -15.56
N ALA A 400 5.63 -2.43 -15.00
CA ALA A 400 5.27 -2.14 -13.62
C ALA A 400 3.77 -2.36 -13.33
N GLU A 401 2.92 -2.17 -14.34
CA GLU A 401 1.46 -2.38 -14.27
C GLU A 401 1.11 -3.87 -14.12
N LEU A 402 2.01 -4.75 -14.58
CA LEU A 402 1.84 -6.20 -14.56
C LEU A 402 2.51 -6.86 -13.34
N LYS A 403 3.09 -6.08 -12.42
CA LYS A 403 3.64 -6.58 -11.15
C LYS A 403 2.73 -7.60 -10.43
N PRO A 404 1.40 -7.38 -10.30
CA PRO A 404 0.51 -8.35 -9.64
C PRO A 404 0.30 -9.67 -10.39
N VAL A 405 0.56 -9.71 -11.71
CA VAL A 405 0.24 -10.87 -12.56
C VAL A 405 1.11 -12.07 -12.19
N GLY A 406 2.40 -11.87 -11.90
CA GLY A 406 3.30 -12.94 -11.48
C GLY A 406 2.81 -13.67 -10.22
N ALA A 407 2.35 -12.90 -9.22
CA ALA A 407 1.75 -13.45 -8.01
C ALA A 407 0.44 -14.23 -8.28
N LEU A 408 -0.39 -13.76 -9.21
CA LEU A 408 -1.63 -14.44 -9.58
C LEU A 408 -1.38 -15.74 -10.33
N ILE A 409 -0.38 -15.78 -11.23
CA ILE A 409 0.03 -17.02 -11.90
C ILE A 409 0.54 -18.03 -10.87
N ALA A 410 1.39 -17.61 -9.94
CA ALA A 410 1.87 -18.49 -8.87
C ALA A 410 0.72 -19.03 -8.01
N LEU A 411 -0.30 -18.21 -7.72
CA LEU A 411 -1.53 -18.66 -7.07
C LEU A 411 -2.26 -19.73 -7.89
N ILE A 412 -2.45 -19.52 -9.20
CA ILE A 412 -3.12 -20.49 -10.06
C ILE A 412 -2.35 -21.82 -10.08
N LEU A 413 -1.02 -21.75 -10.26
CA LEU A 413 -0.16 -22.93 -10.30
C LEU A 413 -0.22 -23.73 -8.98
N ILE A 414 -0.16 -23.07 -7.82
CA ILE A 414 -0.28 -23.81 -6.55
C ILE A 414 -1.66 -24.41 -6.40
N LEU A 415 -2.73 -23.74 -6.80
CA LEU A 415 -4.08 -24.28 -6.63
C LEU A 415 -4.31 -25.51 -7.53
N LEU A 416 -3.68 -25.55 -8.70
CA LEU A 416 -3.68 -26.73 -9.58
C LEU A 416 -2.89 -27.91 -8.99
N LEU A 417 -1.75 -27.65 -8.36
CA LEU A 417 -0.86 -28.69 -7.83
C LEU A 417 -1.21 -29.13 -6.40
N ARG A 418 -1.67 -28.19 -5.58
CA ARG A 418 -2.02 -28.33 -4.15
C ARG A 418 -3.18 -27.38 -3.81
N PRO A 419 -4.45 -27.79 -4.02
CA PRO A 419 -5.62 -26.94 -3.80
C PRO A 419 -5.84 -26.53 -2.33
N GLN A 420 -5.14 -27.17 -1.38
CA GLN A 420 -5.18 -26.79 0.03
C GLN A 420 -4.13 -25.75 0.43
N GLY A 421 -3.30 -25.29 -0.52
CA GLY A 421 -2.16 -24.42 -0.24
C GLY A 421 -0.93 -25.19 0.24
N ILE A 422 0.15 -24.46 0.51
CA ILE A 422 1.47 -25.02 0.87
C ILE A 422 1.43 -25.72 2.23
N LEU A 423 0.74 -25.11 3.21
CA LEU A 423 0.67 -25.59 4.60
C LEU A 423 -0.76 -25.96 5.05
N GLY A 424 -1.68 -26.15 4.11
CA GLY A 424 -3.04 -26.61 4.40
C GLY A 424 -3.09 -28.02 4.99
N ARG A 425 -4.04 -28.26 5.90
CA ARG A 425 -4.28 -29.59 6.47
C ARG A 425 -5.22 -30.39 5.57
N THR A 426 -4.81 -31.60 5.19
CA THR A 426 -5.66 -32.57 4.52
C THR A 426 -6.85 -32.93 5.39
N GLU A 427 -8.00 -32.29 5.14
CA GLU A 427 -9.27 -32.82 5.62
C GLU A 427 -9.51 -34.18 4.96
N ARG A 428 -9.50 -35.23 5.79
CA ARG A 428 -9.95 -36.55 5.37
C ARG A 428 -11.46 -36.46 5.25
N ILE A 429 -11.94 -36.25 4.03
CA ILE A 429 -13.35 -36.39 3.68
C ILE A 429 -13.67 -37.86 3.94
N GLY A 430 -14.35 -38.12 5.06
CA GLY A 430 -14.71 -39.44 5.56
C GLY A 430 -16.20 -39.55 5.69
#